data_AF-A0A9E4SG00-F1
#
_entry.id   AF-A0A9E4SG00-F1
#
_cell.length_a   1.000
_cell.length_b   1.000
_cell.length_c   1.000
_cell.angle_alpha   90.00
_cell.angle_beta   90.00
_cell.angle_gamma   90.00
#
_symmetry.space_group_name_H-M   'P 1'
#
loop_
_entity.id
_entity.type
_entity.pdbx_description
1 polymer ?
#
loop_
_entity_poly.entity_id
_entity_poly.type
_entity_poly.pdbx_seq_one_letter_code
_entity_poly.pdbx_strand_id
1 'polypeptide(L)'
;LAQHFSWDVVDTDRLVEEREGKPILTIFRDAGEDAFRDLESAAIADACAQDDVIISAGGGAVLRAENRQTLAKAAFVVCLEARPQTILARLTSRGNTEQLDRPLLASDDPLSRITELKAARQHLYALCDWAVHTDGLTPEQVAAEIIRARDERADDILAAAGRVEAMTAPAASAPARTLHAVPEGAACMVGAASGEYPVFVGWGTLSGLGGLLRDAGLNRFAYVISDETVWHHLGDEVEASLRGAGIEFDSYTVPPGEASKSLDTASALYDWLIDHRAERGHTIVAVGGGVVTDLGGYVAATFARGIPLVHVPTSMLGQVDAAIGGKVAVNHPRAKNMIGVFQQPRLVLADIAVMRTLPEREIRSGLAEAIKMSFLDSEEHVAFLEDNADAILKLDRDATVEAVRRSVCFKAAVVSEDEFETTGRRSVLNYGHTLAHAIESTTGYSRFRHGEADGIGMMAAGQMSVAMDLLAPQVLGRQRALLERCGLPTSADGLDRQRLLDAVALDKKVQDKKVRWVLLEGVGRPVLRDDVPGDVVASALDSVLD
;
A
#
# COMPACT_ATOMS: atom_id res chain seq x y z
N LEU A 1 20.28 -26.40 12.82
CA LEU A 1 20.23 -25.49 13.99
C LEU A 1 20.83 -26.15 15.21
N ALA A 2 20.15 -27.11 15.85
CA ALA A 2 20.67 -27.82 17.03
C ALA A 2 22.09 -28.39 16.86
N GLN A 3 22.38 -29.06 15.75
CA GLN A 3 23.74 -29.54 15.45
C GLN A 3 24.79 -28.43 15.33
N HIS A 4 24.39 -27.24 14.87
CA HIS A 4 25.31 -26.11 14.71
C HIS A 4 25.61 -25.44 16.05
N PHE A 5 24.57 -25.20 16.86
CA PHE A 5 24.70 -24.58 18.17
C PHE A 5 25.09 -25.55 19.30
N SER A 6 25.07 -26.86 19.03
CA SER A 6 25.18 -27.92 20.05
C SER A 6 24.10 -27.81 21.14
N TRP A 7 22.87 -27.49 20.70
CA TRP A 7 21.69 -27.27 21.53
C TRP A 7 20.70 -28.42 21.40
N ASP A 8 19.86 -28.60 22.42
CA ASP A 8 18.78 -29.59 22.39
C ASP A 8 17.62 -29.12 21.48
N VAL A 9 16.72 -30.04 21.10
CA VAL A 9 15.53 -29.72 20.30
C VAL A 9 14.29 -30.08 21.07
N VAL A 10 13.37 -29.13 21.16
CA VAL A 10 12.04 -29.31 21.73
C VAL A 10 11.00 -28.97 20.68
N ASP A 11 10.06 -29.88 20.45
CA ASP A 11 8.86 -29.62 19.66
C ASP A 11 7.66 -29.50 20.59
N THR A 12 6.99 -28.34 20.58
CA THR A 12 5.90 -28.06 21.52
C THR A 12 4.68 -28.95 21.29
N ASP A 13 4.41 -29.34 20.04
CA ASP A 13 3.30 -30.24 19.72
C ASP A 13 3.59 -31.62 20.32
N ARG A 14 4.83 -32.10 20.18
CA ARG A 14 5.27 -33.37 20.77
C ARG A 14 5.22 -33.36 22.30
N LEU A 15 5.63 -32.27 22.94
CA LEU A 15 5.54 -32.13 24.40
C LEU A 15 4.10 -32.24 24.90
N VAL A 16 3.14 -31.65 24.18
CA VAL A 16 1.71 -31.77 24.53
C VAL A 16 1.24 -33.22 24.42
N GLU A 17 1.59 -33.92 23.34
CA GLU A 17 1.19 -35.33 23.15
C GLU A 17 1.79 -36.27 24.20
N GLU A 18 3.07 -36.07 24.55
CA GLU A 18 3.76 -36.86 25.58
C GLU A 18 3.15 -36.64 26.97
N ARG A 19 2.76 -35.40 27.29
CA ARG A 19 2.14 -35.03 28.57
C ARG A 19 0.73 -35.59 28.73
N GLU A 20 -0.08 -35.50 27.69
CA GLU A 20 -1.48 -35.96 27.71
C GLU A 20 -1.63 -37.45 27.38
N GLY A 21 -0.57 -38.09 26.85
CA GLY A 21 -0.56 -39.49 26.44
C GLY A 21 -1.52 -39.78 25.27
N LYS A 22 -1.89 -38.77 24.48
CA LYS A 22 -2.85 -38.86 23.36
C LYS A 22 -2.46 -37.89 22.23
N PRO A 23 -2.78 -38.21 20.96
CA PRO A 23 -2.50 -37.32 19.83
C PRO A 23 -3.28 -36.01 19.89
N ILE A 24 -2.71 -34.92 19.33
CA ILE A 24 -3.35 -33.59 19.28
C ILE A 24 -4.75 -33.64 18.65
N LEU A 25 -4.92 -34.44 17.59
CA LEU A 25 -6.22 -34.62 16.95
C LEU A 25 -7.30 -35.12 17.92
N THR A 26 -6.92 -36.00 18.86
CA THR A 26 -7.83 -36.50 19.89
C THR A 26 -8.15 -35.43 20.92
N ILE A 27 -7.17 -34.61 21.30
CA ILE A 27 -7.36 -33.48 22.22
C ILE A 27 -8.32 -32.45 21.62
N PHE A 28 -8.12 -32.06 20.36
CA PHE A 28 -9.03 -31.14 19.64
C PHE A 28 -10.45 -31.69 19.56
N ARG A 29 -10.61 -32.99 19.28
CA ARG A 29 -11.94 -33.62 19.17
C ARG A 29 -12.65 -33.72 20.51
N ASP A 30 -11.94 -34.11 21.56
CA ASP A 30 -12.54 -34.46 22.85
C ASP A 30 -12.70 -33.23 23.78
N ALA A 31 -11.78 -32.25 23.69
CA ALA A 31 -11.71 -31.09 24.59
C ALA A 31 -11.79 -29.72 23.89
N GLY A 32 -11.70 -29.68 22.55
CA GLY A 32 -11.77 -28.46 21.76
C GLY A 32 -10.44 -27.71 21.61
N GLU A 33 -10.44 -26.66 20.78
CA GLU A 33 -9.24 -25.87 20.49
C GLU A 33 -8.74 -25.10 21.71
N ASP A 34 -9.62 -24.47 22.50
CA ASP A 34 -9.19 -23.66 23.65
C ASP A 34 -8.42 -24.48 24.69
N ALA A 35 -8.86 -25.71 24.97
CA ALA A 35 -8.16 -26.62 25.87
C ALA A 35 -6.79 -27.05 25.32
N PHE A 36 -6.69 -27.30 24.01
CA PHE A 36 -5.39 -27.52 23.37
C PHE A 36 -4.48 -26.28 23.51
N ARG A 37 -5.03 -25.07 23.36
CA ARG A 37 -4.24 -23.83 23.51
C ARG A 37 -3.75 -23.63 24.95
N ASP A 38 -4.50 -24.07 25.97
CA ASP A 38 -4.02 -24.08 27.36
C ASP A 38 -2.78 -25.00 27.50
N LEU A 39 -2.84 -26.20 26.93
CA LEU A 39 -1.74 -27.16 26.94
C LEU A 39 -0.52 -26.67 26.13
N GLU A 40 -0.75 -26.08 24.96
CA GLU A 40 0.29 -25.45 24.14
C GLU A 40 1.00 -24.34 24.92
N SER A 41 0.25 -23.54 25.70
CA SER A 41 0.83 -22.49 26.55
C SER A 41 1.73 -23.04 27.64
N ALA A 42 1.33 -24.14 28.28
CA ALA A 42 2.15 -24.83 29.27
C ALA A 42 3.42 -25.45 28.65
N ALA A 43 3.29 -26.08 27.48
CA ALA A 43 4.43 -26.66 26.77
C ALA A 43 5.46 -25.61 26.33
N ILE A 44 4.99 -24.43 25.89
CA ILE A 44 5.87 -23.29 25.55
C ILE A 44 6.60 -22.79 26.81
N ALA A 45 5.92 -22.68 27.95
CA ALA A 45 6.55 -22.28 29.20
C ALA A 45 7.63 -23.27 29.66
N ASP A 46 7.34 -24.58 29.59
CA ASP A 46 8.29 -25.65 29.94
C ASP A 46 9.50 -25.67 28.98
N ALA A 47 9.28 -25.42 27.69
CA ALA A 47 10.35 -25.32 26.70
C ALA A 47 11.23 -24.07 26.93
N CYS A 48 10.63 -22.93 27.25
CA CYS A 48 11.34 -21.67 27.51
C CYS A 48 12.08 -21.65 28.86
N ALA A 49 11.82 -22.60 29.75
CA ALA A 49 12.54 -22.76 31.00
C ALA A 49 13.87 -23.53 30.85
N GLN A 50 14.13 -24.10 29.68
CA GLN A 50 15.37 -24.80 29.36
C GLN A 50 16.38 -23.83 28.72
N ASP A 51 17.63 -23.93 29.12
CA ASP A 51 18.74 -23.22 28.48
C ASP A 51 19.21 -24.01 27.24
N ASP A 52 19.83 -23.31 26.27
CA ASP A 52 20.48 -23.93 25.11
C ASP A 52 19.59 -24.91 24.32
N VAL A 53 18.38 -24.46 23.98
CA VAL A 53 17.38 -25.26 23.27
C VAL A 53 16.84 -24.55 22.01
N ILE A 54 16.59 -25.34 20.96
CA ILE A 54 15.83 -24.92 19.77
C ILE A 54 14.38 -25.36 19.94
N ILE A 55 13.48 -24.38 20.04
CA ILE A 55 12.04 -24.62 20.22
C ILE A 55 11.35 -24.56 18.85
N SER A 56 10.76 -25.68 18.43
CA SER A 56 9.82 -25.76 17.29
C SER A 56 8.42 -25.51 17.82
N ALA A 57 7.88 -24.33 17.54
CA ALA A 57 6.54 -23.94 17.95
C ALA A 57 5.53 -24.06 16.80
N GLY A 58 4.31 -24.49 17.12
CA GLY A 58 3.20 -24.54 16.17
C GLY A 58 2.79 -23.14 15.67
N GLY A 59 2.23 -23.06 14.46
CA GLY A 59 1.81 -21.78 13.87
C GLY A 59 0.69 -21.05 14.63
N GLY A 60 0.05 -21.72 15.61
CA GLY A 60 -0.94 -21.11 16.51
C GLY A 60 -0.35 -20.63 17.84
N ALA A 61 0.91 -20.93 18.15
CA ALA A 61 1.55 -20.59 19.41
C ALA A 61 1.46 -19.09 19.74
N VAL A 62 1.57 -18.22 18.73
CA VAL A 62 1.53 -16.77 18.88
C VAL A 62 0.12 -16.19 19.11
N LEU A 63 -0.95 -16.98 19.01
CA LEU A 63 -2.33 -16.48 19.15
C LEU A 63 -2.59 -15.91 20.55
N ARG A 64 -2.09 -16.59 21.60
CA ARG A 64 -2.24 -16.14 22.98
C ARG A 64 -1.17 -15.12 23.35
N ALA A 65 -1.59 -14.02 23.96
CA ALA A 65 -0.68 -12.97 24.41
C ALA A 65 0.34 -13.49 25.45
N GLU A 66 -0.08 -14.42 26.30
CA GLU A 66 0.76 -15.08 27.29
C GLU A 66 1.93 -15.83 26.64
N ASN A 67 1.68 -16.57 25.56
CA ASN A 67 2.72 -17.29 24.81
C ASN A 67 3.72 -16.31 24.17
N ARG A 68 3.21 -15.23 23.57
CA ARG A 68 4.09 -14.18 23.03
C ARG A 68 4.96 -13.56 24.12
N GLN A 69 4.41 -13.37 25.32
CA GLN A 69 5.15 -12.81 26.45
C GLN A 69 6.25 -13.77 26.95
N THR A 70 5.93 -15.06 27.06
CA THR A 70 6.88 -16.09 27.45
C THR A 70 8.01 -16.22 26.44
N LEU A 71 7.68 -16.34 25.15
CA LEU A 71 8.64 -16.43 24.06
C LEU A 71 9.52 -15.17 23.98
N ALA A 72 8.92 -13.98 24.06
CA ALA A 72 9.67 -12.72 24.03
C ALA A 72 10.65 -12.59 25.21
N LYS A 73 10.33 -13.11 26.40
CA LYS A 73 11.24 -13.03 27.54
C LYS A 73 12.39 -14.02 27.47
N ALA A 74 12.17 -15.19 26.88
CA ALA A 74 13.10 -16.32 26.98
C ALA A 74 13.91 -16.59 25.70
N ALA A 75 13.41 -16.19 24.53
CA ALA A 75 13.96 -16.67 23.26
C ALA A 75 14.11 -15.57 22.20
N PHE A 76 14.99 -15.80 21.23
CA PHE A 76 15.01 -15.13 19.94
C PHE A 76 14.04 -15.83 19.00
N VAL A 77 12.95 -15.15 18.64
CA VAL A 77 11.78 -15.77 17.97
C VAL A 77 11.84 -15.53 16.47
N VAL A 78 11.92 -16.62 15.70
CA VAL A 78 11.97 -16.55 14.23
C VAL A 78 10.68 -17.07 13.62
N CYS A 79 10.06 -16.24 12.76
CA CYS A 79 8.94 -16.66 11.93
C CYS A 79 9.44 -17.27 10.61
N LEU A 80 8.96 -18.48 10.29
CA LEU A 80 9.18 -19.11 8.98
C LEU A 80 8.02 -18.79 8.06
N GLU A 81 8.24 -17.85 7.15
CA GLU A 81 7.22 -17.32 6.25
C GLU A 81 7.23 -18.07 4.91
N ALA A 82 6.06 -18.34 4.34
CA ALA A 82 5.90 -19.01 3.05
C ALA A 82 4.56 -18.65 2.40
N ARG A 83 4.54 -18.57 1.07
CA ARG A 83 3.27 -18.46 0.31
C ARG A 83 2.35 -19.64 0.63
N PRO A 84 1.02 -19.45 0.67
CA PRO A 84 0.05 -20.53 0.88
C PRO A 84 0.25 -21.74 -0.03
N GLN A 85 0.63 -21.50 -1.29
CA GLN A 85 0.93 -22.56 -2.26
C GLN A 85 2.16 -23.39 -1.86
N THR A 86 3.19 -22.75 -1.31
CA THR A 86 4.40 -23.43 -0.81
C THR A 86 4.10 -24.23 0.44
N ILE A 87 3.27 -23.70 1.35
CA ILE A 87 2.80 -24.42 2.54
C ILE A 87 2.02 -25.67 2.10
N LEU A 88 1.04 -25.51 1.20
CA LEU A 88 0.26 -26.62 0.66
C LEU A 88 1.15 -27.65 -0.03
N ALA A 89 2.08 -27.22 -0.88
CA ALA A 89 3.02 -28.10 -1.56
C ALA A 89 3.89 -28.89 -0.57
N ARG A 90 4.31 -28.29 0.55
CA ARG A 90 5.07 -29.00 1.61
C ARG A 90 4.21 -30.00 2.38
N LEU A 91 2.93 -29.70 2.57
CA LEU A 91 1.97 -30.62 3.19
C LEU A 91 1.63 -31.80 2.28
N THR A 92 1.66 -31.63 0.96
CA THR A 92 1.32 -32.69 -0.02
C THR A 92 2.53 -33.46 -0.57
N SER A 93 3.71 -32.85 -0.64
CA SER A 93 4.94 -33.48 -1.16
C SER A 93 5.61 -34.46 -0.19
N ARG A 94 5.36 -34.31 1.12
CA ARG A 94 5.70 -35.34 2.09
C ARG A 94 4.62 -36.39 2.01
N GLY A 95 4.95 -37.58 1.50
CA GLY A 95 4.10 -38.78 1.60
C GLY A 95 3.86 -39.25 3.04
N ASN A 96 3.72 -38.33 3.99
CA ASN A 96 3.23 -38.58 5.32
C ASN A 96 1.73 -38.84 5.22
N THR A 97 1.31 -39.99 5.72
CA THR A 97 -0.06 -40.33 6.09
C THR A 97 -0.69 -39.40 7.15
N GLU A 98 -0.11 -38.22 7.41
CA GLU A 98 -0.57 -37.18 8.34
C GLU A 98 -1.43 -36.11 7.65
N GLN A 99 -1.98 -36.40 6.46
CA GLN A 99 -3.10 -35.62 5.93
C GLN A 99 -4.31 -35.64 6.89
N LEU A 100 -4.30 -36.56 7.88
CA LEU A 100 -5.31 -36.78 8.91
C LEU A 100 -5.06 -36.07 10.26
N ASP A 101 -3.90 -35.43 10.51
CA ASP A 101 -3.53 -34.90 11.84
C ASP A 101 -3.46 -33.36 11.94
N ARG A 102 -4.01 -32.64 10.97
CA ARG A 102 -4.09 -31.17 10.99
C ARG A 102 -5.56 -30.72 11.12
N PRO A 103 -6.14 -30.67 12.33
CA PRO A 103 -7.57 -30.41 12.54
C PRO A 103 -8.09 -29.14 11.85
N LEU A 104 -7.26 -28.10 11.78
CA LEU A 104 -7.63 -26.80 11.19
C LEU A 104 -7.57 -26.74 9.66
N LEU A 105 -7.04 -27.78 9.01
CA LEU A 105 -6.88 -27.90 7.55
C LEU A 105 -7.71 -29.04 6.95
N ALA A 106 -8.55 -29.69 7.76
CA ALA A 106 -9.49 -30.72 7.32
C ALA A 106 -10.71 -30.08 6.62
N SER A 107 -10.49 -29.56 5.41
CA SER A 107 -11.52 -28.93 4.57
C SER A 107 -11.39 -29.37 3.11
N ASP A 108 -12.48 -29.26 2.34
CA ASP A 108 -12.49 -29.58 0.90
C ASP A 108 -11.57 -28.67 0.07
N ASP A 109 -11.21 -27.48 0.59
CA ASP A 109 -10.22 -26.57 0.00
C ASP A 109 -9.12 -26.14 1.01
N PRO A 110 -8.08 -26.97 1.18
CA PRO A 110 -6.97 -26.66 2.09
C PRO A 110 -6.19 -25.39 1.73
N LEU A 111 -6.17 -24.99 0.45
CA LEU A 111 -5.42 -23.80 0.02
C LEU A 111 -6.08 -22.52 0.53
N SER A 112 -7.40 -22.42 0.35
CA SER A 112 -8.18 -21.29 0.89
C SER A 112 -8.03 -21.24 2.41
N ARG A 113 -8.15 -22.39 3.09
CA ARG A 113 -8.03 -22.44 4.55
C ARG A 113 -6.65 -22.01 5.07
N ILE A 114 -5.57 -22.42 4.40
CA ILE A 114 -4.21 -21.93 4.72
C ILE A 114 -4.14 -20.42 4.53
N THR A 115 -4.71 -19.90 3.44
CA THR A 115 -4.72 -18.47 3.11
C THR A 115 -5.45 -17.66 4.18
N GLU A 116 -6.64 -18.09 4.60
CA GLU A 116 -7.42 -17.47 5.68
C GLU A 116 -6.67 -17.47 7.01
N LEU A 117 -6.15 -18.63 7.43
CA LEU A 117 -5.42 -18.77 8.70
C LEU A 117 -4.17 -17.90 8.72
N LYS A 118 -3.44 -17.86 7.60
CA LYS A 118 -2.26 -17.02 7.45
C LYS A 118 -2.64 -15.54 7.52
N ALA A 119 -3.67 -15.11 6.78
CA ALA A 119 -4.14 -13.73 6.80
C ALA A 119 -4.58 -13.30 8.21
N ALA A 120 -5.35 -14.15 8.90
CA ALA A 120 -5.80 -13.90 10.27
C ALA A 120 -4.65 -13.78 11.27
N ARG A 121 -3.52 -14.47 11.03
CA ARG A 121 -2.37 -14.54 11.93
C ARG A 121 -1.20 -13.65 11.53
N GLN A 122 -1.21 -13.07 10.34
CA GLN A 122 -0.07 -12.35 9.76
C GLN A 122 0.44 -11.23 10.66
N HIS A 123 -0.49 -10.48 11.27
CA HIS A 123 -0.16 -9.39 12.17
C HIS A 123 0.61 -9.88 13.42
N LEU A 124 0.38 -11.11 13.87
CA LEU A 124 1.11 -11.72 15.01
C LEU A 124 2.45 -12.31 14.57
N TYR A 125 2.52 -12.88 13.38
CA TYR A 125 3.78 -13.36 12.79
C TYR A 125 4.78 -12.22 12.56
N ALA A 126 4.28 -11.04 12.20
CA ALA A 126 5.09 -9.83 12.04
C ALA A 126 5.70 -9.32 13.37
N LEU A 127 5.24 -9.81 14.53
CA LEU A 127 5.80 -9.45 15.84
C LEU A 127 7.05 -10.27 16.21
N CYS A 128 7.40 -11.31 15.45
CA CYS A 128 8.61 -12.09 15.71
C CYS A 128 9.88 -11.25 15.48
N ASP A 129 10.97 -11.58 16.17
CA ASP A 129 12.25 -10.86 16.09
C ASP A 129 12.86 -10.88 14.69
N TRP A 130 12.57 -11.96 13.95
CA TRP A 130 13.07 -12.15 12.61
C TRP A 130 12.08 -12.96 11.77
N ALA A 131 12.08 -12.73 10.45
CA ALA A 131 11.30 -13.50 9.50
C ALA A 131 12.20 -14.05 8.40
N VAL A 132 12.06 -15.34 8.08
CA VAL A 132 12.74 -15.98 6.97
C VAL A 132 11.69 -16.40 5.94
N HIS A 133 11.74 -15.79 4.75
CA HIS A 133 10.92 -16.22 3.62
C HIS A 133 11.51 -17.50 3.04
N THR A 134 10.80 -18.61 3.26
CA THR A 134 11.29 -19.95 2.95
C THR A 134 10.91 -20.43 1.54
N ASP A 135 10.22 -19.61 0.74
CA ASP A 135 9.83 -19.92 -0.63
C ASP A 135 11.05 -20.25 -1.50
N GLY A 136 11.07 -21.47 -2.07
CA GLY A 136 12.17 -21.92 -2.93
C GLY A 136 13.49 -22.22 -2.21
N LEU A 137 13.53 -22.12 -0.87
CA LEU A 137 14.71 -22.45 -0.07
C LEU A 137 14.65 -23.89 0.46
N THR A 138 15.81 -24.54 0.52
CA THR A 138 15.98 -25.84 1.20
C THR A 138 16.05 -25.65 2.72
N PRO A 139 15.77 -26.68 3.53
CA PRO A 139 15.92 -26.61 4.99
C PRO A 139 17.31 -26.14 5.45
N GLU A 140 18.36 -26.51 4.72
CA GLU A 140 19.75 -26.10 5.00
C GLU A 140 19.96 -24.61 4.76
N GLN A 141 19.38 -24.06 3.68
CA GLN A 141 19.43 -22.63 3.39
C GLN A 141 18.63 -21.82 4.41
N VAL A 142 17.45 -22.30 4.81
CA VAL A 142 16.66 -21.68 5.87
C VAL A 142 17.44 -21.69 7.19
N ALA A 143 18.07 -22.83 7.54
CA ALA A 143 18.88 -22.92 8.74
C ALA A 143 20.10 -21.97 8.70
N ALA A 144 20.74 -21.80 7.54
CA ALA A 144 21.86 -20.88 7.38
C ALA A 144 21.44 -19.42 7.62
N GLU A 145 20.27 -18.99 7.11
CA GLU A 145 19.74 -17.64 7.38
C GLU A 145 19.41 -17.42 8.85
N ILE A 146 18.86 -18.43 9.53
CA ILE A 146 18.57 -18.35 10.97
C ILE A 146 19.87 -18.24 11.78
N ILE A 147 20.89 -19.02 11.43
CA ILE A 147 22.22 -18.95 12.06
C ILE A 147 22.79 -17.55 11.89
N ARG A 148 22.80 -17.04 10.66
CA ARG A 148 23.28 -15.68 10.35
C ARG A 148 22.53 -14.62 11.16
N ALA A 149 21.20 -14.70 11.23
CA ALA A 149 20.39 -13.77 12.01
C ALA A 149 20.69 -13.86 13.53
N ARG A 150 20.85 -15.07 14.07
CA ARG A 150 21.20 -15.28 15.47
C ARG A 150 22.58 -14.70 15.82
N ASP A 151 23.57 -14.96 14.97
CA ASP A 151 24.96 -14.58 15.21
C ASP A 151 25.19 -13.07 15.00
N GLU A 152 24.53 -12.47 14.01
CA GLU A 152 24.76 -11.07 13.65
C GLU A 152 23.84 -10.07 14.37
N ARG A 153 22.63 -10.51 14.78
CA ARG A 153 21.55 -9.56 15.15
C ARG A 153 20.85 -9.87 16.46
N ALA A 154 20.83 -11.11 16.93
CA ALA A 154 19.97 -11.46 18.04
C ALA A 154 20.38 -10.76 19.34
N ASP A 155 21.66 -10.58 19.63
CA ASP A 155 22.09 -9.94 20.88
C ASP A 155 21.60 -8.48 20.96
N ASP A 156 21.68 -7.73 19.85
CA ASP A 156 21.15 -6.36 19.76
C ASP A 156 19.62 -6.33 19.88
N ILE A 157 18.94 -7.28 19.24
CA ILE A 157 17.48 -7.36 19.26
C ILE A 157 16.98 -7.73 20.66
N LEU A 158 17.57 -8.75 21.29
CA LEU A 158 17.24 -9.19 22.64
C LEU A 158 17.47 -8.08 23.68
N ALA A 159 18.47 -7.22 23.47
CA ALA A 159 18.77 -6.09 24.34
C ALA A 159 17.89 -4.85 24.10
N ALA A 160 17.05 -4.82 23.05
CA ALA A 160 16.27 -3.64 22.69
C ALA A 160 15.19 -3.30 23.74
N ALA A 161 15.20 -2.04 24.20
CA ALA A 161 14.17 -1.54 25.12
C ALA A 161 12.78 -1.56 24.46
N GLY A 162 11.76 -2.03 25.19
CA GLY A 162 10.40 -2.12 24.66
C GLY A 162 10.11 -3.35 23.80
N ARG A 163 11.09 -4.27 23.63
CA ARG A 163 10.91 -5.48 22.80
C ARG A 163 9.76 -6.36 23.27
N VAL A 164 9.69 -6.64 24.57
CA VAL A 164 8.64 -7.52 25.13
C VAL A 164 7.26 -6.89 24.93
N GLU A 165 7.14 -5.58 25.13
CA GLU A 165 5.91 -4.81 24.90
C GLU A 165 5.51 -4.86 23.42
N ALA A 166 6.46 -4.71 22.49
CA ALA A 166 6.20 -4.77 21.06
C ALA A 166 5.71 -6.16 20.63
N MET A 167 6.30 -7.24 21.15
CA MET A 167 5.90 -8.61 20.82
C MET A 167 4.57 -9.04 21.46
N THR A 168 4.17 -8.40 22.56
CA THR A 168 2.98 -8.78 23.35
C THR A 168 1.75 -7.94 23.06
N ALA A 169 1.87 -6.92 22.22
CA ALA A 169 0.79 -5.99 21.92
C ALA A 169 -0.51 -6.72 21.49
N PRO A 170 -1.69 -6.31 21.99
CA PRO A 170 -3.00 -6.87 21.59
C PRO A 170 -3.25 -6.81 20.08
N ALA A 171 -3.98 -7.76 19.49
CA ALA A 171 -4.30 -7.79 18.06
C ALA A 171 -5.04 -6.53 17.54
N ALA A 172 -5.81 -5.85 18.40
CA ALA A 172 -6.47 -4.57 18.08
C ALA A 172 -5.54 -3.35 18.20
N SER A 173 -4.35 -3.58 18.70
CA SER A 173 -3.24 -2.66 18.73
C SER A 173 -2.01 -3.43 18.29
N ALA A 174 -1.93 -3.75 16.99
CA ALA A 174 -0.62 -3.54 16.37
C ALA A 174 -0.16 -2.19 16.93
N PRO A 175 1.04 -2.05 17.52
CA PRO A 175 1.52 -0.70 17.68
C PRO A 175 1.38 -0.16 16.26
N ALA A 176 0.52 0.86 16.07
CA ALA A 176 0.83 1.84 15.07
C ALA A 176 2.31 2.03 15.30
N ARG A 177 3.17 1.62 14.35
CA ARG A 177 4.59 1.95 14.42
C ARG A 177 4.56 3.38 14.93
N THR A 178 5.18 3.62 16.10
CA THR A 178 5.00 4.91 16.75
C THR A 178 5.52 5.89 15.73
N LEU A 179 4.59 6.47 14.96
CA LEU A 179 4.93 7.22 13.77
C LEU A 179 5.91 8.22 14.32
N HIS A 180 7.10 8.30 13.72
CA HIS A 180 7.99 9.37 14.11
C HIS A 180 7.16 10.65 14.14
N ALA A 181 7.28 11.41 15.24
CA ALA A 181 6.48 12.61 15.43
C ALA A 181 6.49 13.39 14.12
N VAL A 182 5.29 13.76 13.63
CA VAL A 182 5.15 14.42 12.34
C VAL A 182 6.16 15.57 12.31
N PRO A 183 7.15 15.54 11.39
CA PRO A 183 8.20 16.55 11.37
C PRO A 183 7.57 17.94 11.30
N GLU A 184 8.24 18.94 11.89
CA GLU A 184 7.75 20.31 11.85
C GLU A 184 7.51 20.74 10.39
N GLY A 185 6.30 21.22 10.10
CA GLY A 185 5.86 21.61 8.75
C GLY A 185 5.32 20.48 7.86
N ALA A 186 5.39 19.21 8.27
CA ALA A 186 4.74 18.12 7.54
C ALA A 186 3.22 18.08 7.83
N ALA A 187 2.43 17.75 6.81
CA ALA A 187 0.99 17.59 6.92
C ALA A 187 0.59 16.27 7.59
N CYS A 188 1.30 15.20 7.25
CA CYS A 188 1.10 13.87 7.82
C CYS A 188 2.35 13.00 7.63
N MET A 189 2.32 11.83 8.27
CA MET A 189 3.25 10.74 8.03
C MET A 189 2.52 9.58 7.35
N VAL A 190 3.19 8.92 6.43
CA VAL A 190 2.77 7.61 5.92
C VAL A 190 3.60 6.55 6.66
N GLY A 191 2.93 5.65 7.38
CA GLY A 191 3.54 4.53 8.10
C GLY A 191 3.26 3.22 7.39
N ALA A 192 4.05 2.89 6.37
CA ALA A 192 3.90 1.67 5.59
C ALA A 192 4.79 0.55 6.14
N ALA A 193 4.53 -0.72 5.82
CA ALA A 193 5.36 -1.83 6.28
C ALA A 193 6.82 -1.70 5.80
N SER A 194 7.02 -1.18 4.59
CA SER A 194 8.35 -0.94 4.00
C SER A 194 9.10 0.28 4.56
N GLY A 195 8.44 1.17 5.33
CA GLY A 195 9.06 2.33 5.94
C GLY A 195 8.09 3.47 6.23
N GLU A 196 8.63 4.55 6.82
CA GLU A 196 7.86 5.76 7.09
C GLU A 196 8.43 6.94 6.31
N TYR A 197 7.55 7.86 5.89
CA TYR A 197 7.97 9.13 5.29
C TYR A 197 6.97 10.26 5.56
N PRO A 198 7.47 11.51 5.69
CA PRO A 198 6.63 12.68 5.80
C PRO A 198 6.09 13.13 4.44
N VAL A 199 4.89 13.72 4.47
CA VAL A 199 4.34 14.48 3.35
C VAL A 199 4.21 15.94 3.75
N PHE A 200 4.91 16.81 3.05
CA PHE A 200 4.85 18.26 3.23
C PHE A 200 3.84 18.85 2.24
N VAL A 201 2.90 19.65 2.73
CA VAL A 201 1.90 20.34 1.90
C VAL A 201 1.93 21.81 2.26
N GLY A 202 2.13 22.68 1.27
CA GLY A 202 2.16 24.12 1.54
C GLY A 202 2.24 24.97 0.28
N TRP A 203 2.29 26.28 0.47
CA TRP A 203 2.32 27.25 -0.63
C TRP A 203 3.70 27.90 -0.75
N GLY A 204 4.34 27.76 -1.92
CA GLY A 204 5.68 28.28 -2.17
C GLY A 204 6.75 27.53 -1.39
N THR A 205 6.55 26.23 -1.15
CA THR A 205 7.46 25.38 -0.38
C THR A 205 8.60 24.79 -1.22
N LEU A 206 8.54 24.88 -2.55
CA LEU A 206 9.57 24.38 -3.47
C LEU A 206 10.94 25.01 -3.21
N SER A 207 10.99 26.30 -2.88
CA SER A 207 12.23 26.99 -2.49
C SER A 207 12.93 26.35 -1.28
N GLY A 208 12.21 25.59 -0.46
CA GLY A 208 12.74 24.88 0.72
C GLY A 208 13.19 23.44 0.45
N LEU A 209 13.05 22.91 -0.77
CA LEU A 209 13.35 21.53 -1.13
C LEU A 209 14.74 21.07 -0.67
N GLY A 210 15.80 21.84 -0.94
CA GLY A 210 17.16 21.49 -0.56
C GLY A 210 17.35 21.40 0.96
N GLY A 211 16.65 22.25 1.73
CA GLY A 211 16.64 22.16 3.19
C GLY A 211 16.03 20.84 3.67
N LEU A 212 14.87 20.48 3.12
CA LEU A 212 14.18 19.21 3.44
C LEU A 212 15.03 17.99 3.12
N LEU A 213 15.72 17.97 1.97
CA LEU A 213 16.65 16.90 1.62
C LEU A 213 17.79 16.79 2.63
N ARG A 214 18.38 17.93 3.04
CA ARG A 214 19.46 17.93 4.02
C ARG A 214 19.01 17.38 5.37
N ASP A 215 17.85 17.82 5.85
CA ASP A 215 17.31 17.40 7.15
C ASP A 215 16.95 15.90 7.14
N ALA A 216 16.56 15.36 5.97
CA ALA A 216 16.36 13.93 5.75
C ALA A 216 17.67 13.13 5.53
N GLY A 217 18.84 13.77 5.58
CA GLY A 217 20.14 13.12 5.33
C GLY A 217 20.42 12.75 3.86
N LEU A 218 19.71 13.37 2.92
CA LEU A 218 19.77 13.14 1.48
C LEU A 218 20.64 14.19 0.76
N ASN A 219 21.83 14.46 1.31
CA ASN A 219 22.68 15.60 0.93
C ASN A 219 23.94 15.23 0.13
N ARG A 220 24.09 13.97 -0.30
CA ARG A 220 25.27 13.52 -1.06
C ARG A 220 25.27 14.03 -2.49
N PHE A 221 24.26 13.64 -3.26
CA PHE A 221 24.06 14.07 -4.64
C PHE A 221 22.59 13.84 -5.02
N ALA A 222 21.99 14.77 -5.75
CA ALA A 222 20.62 14.66 -6.24
C ALA A 222 20.57 14.51 -7.77
N TYR A 223 19.90 13.48 -8.26
CA TYR A 223 19.58 13.32 -9.68
C TYR A 223 18.12 13.73 -9.89
N VAL A 224 17.92 14.88 -10.52
CA VAL A 224 16.59 15.45 -10.73
C VAL A 224 16.02 14.94 -12.04
N ILE A 225 14.87 14.27 -11.98
CA ILE A 225 14.14 13.83 -13.17
C ILE A 225 12.90 14.69 -13.30
N SER A 226 12.71 15.29 -14.48
CA SER A 226 11.53 16.12 -14.78
C SER A 226 11.08 15.91 -16.23
N ASP A 227 9.95 16.49 -16.61
CA ASP A 227 9.62 16.68 -18.02
C ASP A 227 10.02 18.07 -18.50
N GLU A 228 10.19 18.24 -19.81
CA GLU A 228 10.63 19.50 -20.41
C GLU A 228 9.74 20.70 -20.06
N THR A 229 8.42 20.51 -19.90
CA THR A 229 7.48 21.60 -19.58
C THR A 229 7.63 22.04 -18.13
N VAL A 230 7.65 21.08 -17.22
CA VAL A 230 7.82 21.35 -15.79
C VAL A 230 9.19 21.95 -15.51
N TRP A 231 10.25 21.40 -16.13
CA TRP A 231 11.60 21.92 -15.96
C TRP A 231 11.74 23.35 -16.45
N HIS A 232 11.11 23.69 -17.58
CA HIS A 232 11.08 25.07 -18.08
C HIS A 232 10.48 26.06 -17.07
N HIS A 233 9.47 25.65 -16.30
CA HIS A 233 8.80 26.52 -15.33
C HIS A 233 9.46 26.54 -13.95
N LEU A 234 9.99 25.40 -13.49
CA LEU A 234 10.38 25.20 -12.10
C LEU A 234 11.87 24.88 -11.90
N GLY A 235 12.60 24.60 -12.98
CA GLY A 235 14.01 24.17 -12.93
C GLY A 235 14.88 25.15 -12.14
N ASP A 236 14.81 26.44 -12.47
CA ASP A 236 15.60 27.47 -11.79
C ASP A 236 15.36 27.51 -10.26
N GLU A 237 14.12 27.34 -9.82
CA GLU A 237 13.78 27.32 -8.39
C GLU A 237 14.29 26.05 -7.68
N VAL A 238 14.15 24.89 -8.34
CA VAL A 238 14.71 23.62 -7.85
C VAL A 238 16.22 23.71 -7.72
N GLU A 239 16.91 24.18 -8.77
CA GLU A 239 18.36 24.36 -8.77
C GLU A 239 18.79 25.34 -7.66
N ALA A 240 18.12 26.49 -7.54
CA ALA A 240 18.43 27.47 -6.53
C ALA A 240 18.25 26.90 -5.11
N SER A 241 17.21 26.10 -4.87
CA SER A 241 16.97 25.45 -3.58
C SER A 241 18.07 24.44 -3.25
N LEU A 242 18.44 23.56 -4.20
CA LEU A 242 19.50 22.56 -4.01
C LEU A 242 20.87 23.22 -3.80
N ARG A 243 21.23 24.22 -4.62
CA ARG A 243 22.48 25.00 -4.46
C ARG A 243 22.52 25.78 -3.16
N GLY A 244 21.40 26.41 -2.77
CA GLY A 244 21.27 27.09 -1.49
C GLY A 244 21.47 26.14 -0.30
N ALA A 245 21.13 24.86 -0.49
CA ALA A 245 21.43 23.81 0.45
C ALA A 245 22.84 23.19 0.31
N GLY A 246 23.67 23.65 -0.64
CA GLY A 246 24.99 23.05 -0.89
C GLY A 246 24.92 21.57 -1.30
N ILE A 247 23.82 21.15 -1.92
CA ILE A 247 23.63 19.81 -2.45
C ILE A 247 24.06 19.84 -3.92
N GLU A 248 25.03 19.00 -4.28
CA GLU A 248 25.39 18.79 -5.69
C GLU A 248 24.28 18.03 -6.40
N PHE A 249 24.02 18.38 -7.66
CA PHE A 249 22.96 17.76 -8.43
C PHE A 249 23.27 17.75 -9.93
N ASP A 250 22.54 16.89 -10.63
CA ASP A 250 22.42 16.88 -12.08
C ASP A 250 20.96 16.65 -12.47
N SER A 251 20.56 17.05 -13.67
CA SER A 251 19.16 16.95 -14.11
C SER A 251 19.00 16.29 -15.48
N TYR A 252 17.90 15.56 -15.63
CA TYR A 252 17.51 14.91 -16.87
C TYR A 252 16.03 15.18 -17.16
N THR A 253 15.74 15.73 -18.33
CA THR A 253 14.37 15.99 -18.78
C THR A 253 13.91 14.94 -19.79
N VAL A 254 12.68 14.48 -19.65
CA VAL A 254 11.99 13.64 -20.63
C VAL A 254 10.94 14.44 -21.40
N PRO A 255 10.51 14.01 -22.60
CA PRO A 255 9.39 14.64 -23.29
C PRO A 255 8.13 14.64 -22.43
N PRO A 256 7.25 15.64 -22.52
CA PRO A 256 6.02 15.66 -21.73
C PRO A 256 5.00 14.62 -22.23
N GLY A 257 4.24 14.03 -21.28
CA GLY A 257 3.09 13.17 -21.57
C GLY A 257 3.30 11.68 -21.27
N GLU A 258 2.20 10.93 -21.34
CA GLU A 258 2.12 9.51 -20.92
C GLU A 258 3.08 8.59 -21.70
N ALA A 259 3.44 8.93 -22.94
CA ALA A 259 4.35 8.14 -23.77
C ALA A 259 5.76 8.02 -23.17
N SER A 260 6.19 9.01 -22.38
CA SER A 260 7.48 8.99 -21.70
C SER A 260 7.52 8.00 -20.55
N LYS A 261 6.37 7.56 -20.03
CA LYS A 261 6.28 6.52 -19.02
C LYS A 261 6.44 5.13 -19.65
N SER A 262 7.65 4.83 -20.13
CA SER A 262 7.97 3.61 -20.85
C SER A 262 9.29 2.98 -20.38
N LEU A 263 9.49 1.70 -20.71
CA LEU A 263 10.76 1.01 -20.47
C LEU A 263 11.93 1.64 -21.25
N ASP A 264 11.68 2.17 -22.44
CA ASP A 264 12.72 2.80 -23.26
C ASP A 264 13.24 4.07 -22.59
N THR A 265 12.34 4.91 -22.06
CA THR A 265 12.74 6.09 -21.29
C THR A 265 13.45 5.71 -19.99
N ALA A 266 12.99 4.66 -19.30
CA ALA A 266 13.67 4.15 -18.11
C ALA A 266 15.10 3.66 -18.44
N SER A 267 15.28 3.01 -19.59
CA SER A 267 16.61 2.59 -20.07
C SER A 267 17.54 3.78 -20.29
N ALA A 268 17.06 4.84 -20.95
CA ALA A 268 17.85 6.05 -21.16
C ALA A 268 18.24 6.74 -19.84
N LEU A 269 17.35 6.73 -18.84
CA LEU A 269 17.65 7.23 -17.50
C LEU A 269 18.71 6.36 -16.79
N TYR A 270 18.73 5.04 -17.00
CA TYR A 270 19.80 4.20 -16.47
C TYR A 270 21.15 4.51 -17.12
N ASP A 271 21.18 4.70 -18.45
CA ASP A 271 22.40 5.08 -19.17
C ASP A 271 22.95 6.41 -18.62
N TRP A 272 22.08 7.41 -18.46
CA TRP A 272 22.44 8.69 -17.85
C TRP A 272 23.02 8.53 -16.43
N LEU A 273 22.37 7.75 -15.56
CA LEU A 273 22.85 7.51 -14.20
C LEU A 273 24.21 6.77 -14.17
N ILE A 274 24.44 5.83 -15.08
CA ILE A 274 25.71 5.11 -15.21
C ILE A 274 26.82 6.05 -15.65
N ASP A 275 26.57 6.86 -16.68
CA ASP A 275 27.54 7.82 -17.21
C ASP A 275 27.96 8.86 -16.17
N HIS A 276 27.02 9.27 -15.30
CA HIS A 276 27.26 10.19 -14.19
C HIS A 276 27.69 9.49 -12.90
N ARG A 277 27.99 8.18 -12.95
CA ARG A 277 28.50 7.37 -11.84
C ARG A 277 27.63 7.45 -10.58
N ALA A 278 26.32 7.38 -10.75
CA ALA A 278 25.37 7.39 -9.65
C ALA A 278 25.63 6.25 -8.66
N GLU A 279 25.71 6.60 -7.37
CA GLU A 279 25.96 5.64 -6.29
C GLU A 279 24.70 5.35 -5.48
N ARG A 280 24.71 4.26 -4.71
CA ARG A 280 23.57 3.83 -3.90
C ARG A 280 23.12 4.86 -2.84
N GLY A 281 24.02 5.73 -2.42
CA GLY A 281 23.74 6.81 -1.46
C GLY A 281 23.23 8.12 -2.09
N HIS A 282 23.14 8.19 -3.42
CA HIS A 282 22.58 9.35 -4.13
C HIS A 282 21.05 9.28 -4.17
N THR A 283 20.38 10.40 -4.45
CA THR A 283 18.92 10.49 -4.38
C THR A 283 18.32 10.85 -5.72
N ILE A 284 17.26 10.16 -6.13
CA ILE A 284 16.41 10.58 -7.25
C ILE A 284 15.36 11.56 -6.72
N VAL A 285 15.26 12.73 -7.36
CA VAL A 285 14.23 13.73 -7.08
C VAL A 285 13.33 13.82 -8.30
N ALA A 286 12.13 13.25 -8.22
CA ALA A 286 11.16 13.26 -9.31
C ALA A 286 10.26 14.50 -9.22
N VAL A 287 10.50 15.49 -10.09
CA VAL A 287 9.78 16.78 -10.13
C VAL A 287 8.86 16.81 -11.33
N GLY A 288 7.57 16.59 -11.13
CA GLY A 288 6.60 16.55 -12.23
C GLY A 288 5.24 15.98 -11.84
N GLY A 289 4.38 15.76 -12.83
CA GLY A 289 3.10 15.07 -12.61
C GLY A 289 3.26 13.56 -12.40
N GLY A 290 2.15 12.83 -12.38
CA GLY A 290 2.11 11.37 -12.14
C GLY A 290 3.02 10.54 -13.07
N VAL A 291 3.23 11.00 -14.31
CA VAL A 291 4.14 10.37 -15.28
C VAL A 291 5.58 10.36 -14.77
N VAL A 292 6.07 11.52 -14.32
CA VAL A 292 7.45 11.71 -13.85
C VAL A 292 7.64 11.04 -12.50
N THR A 293 6.67 11.14 -11.58
CA THR A 293 6.76 10.49 -10.28
C THR A 293 6.81 8.98 -10.41
N ASP A 294 5.99 8.38 -11.28
CA ASP A 294 6.01 6.93 -11.48
C ASP A 294 7.29 6.45 -12.20
N LEU A 295 7.71 7.16 -13.25
CA LEU A 295 8.93 6.83 -13.99
C LEU A 295 10.17 6.98 -13.10
N GLY A 296 10.32 8.13 -12.44
CA GLY A 296 11.44 8.40 -11.54
C GLY A 296 11.45 7.45 -10.34
N GLY A 297 10.27 7.10 -9.82
CA GLY A 297 10.12 6.12 -8.76
C GLY A 297 10.51 4.71 -9.19
N TYR A 298 10.08 4.27 -10.39
CA TYR A 298 10.47 2.98 -10.96
C TYR A 298 11.98 2.89 -11.19
N VAL A 299 12.58 3.96 -11.72
CA VAL A 299 14.03 4.07 -11.92
C VAL A 299 14.76 4.01 -10.58
N ALA A 300 14.30 4.76 -9.57
CA ALA A 300 14.90 4.74 -8.23
C ALA A 300 14.81 3.36 -7.56
N ALA A 301 13.71 2.65 -7.74
CA ALA A 301 13.50 1.32 -7.16
C ALA A 301 14.40 0.23 -7.78
N THR A 302 14.77 0.38 -9.05
CA THR A 302 15.42 -0.69 -9.83
C THR A 302 16.89 -0.41 -10.09
N PHE A 303 17.29 0.86 -10.24
CA PHE A 303 18.69 1.25 -10.37
C PHE A 303 19.48 0.91 -9.11
N ALA A 304 20.66 0.29 -9.28
CA ALA A 304 21.49 -0.20 -8.18
C ALA A 304 20.73 -1.06 -7.13
N ARG A 305 19.62 -1.69 -7.53
CA ARG A 305 18.68 -2.43 -6.65
C ARG A 305 18.04 -1.56 -5.56
N GLY A 306 17.83 -0.28 -5.84
CA GLY A 306 17.16 0.66 -4.96
C GLY A 306 18.09 1.77 -4.46
N ILE A 307 17.71 3.00 -4.77
CA ILE A 307 18.30 4.23 -4.25
C ILE A 307 17.21 5.14 -3.65
N PRO A 308 17.56 6.06 -2.73
CA PRO A 308 16.62 7.03 -2.18
C PRO A 308 15.80 7.78 -3.25
N LEU A 309 14.52 7.99 -2.95
CA LEU A 309 13.55 8.65 -3.82
C LEU A 309 12.88 9.81 -3.09
N VAL A 310 12.70 10.94 -3.75
CA VAL A 310 11.88 12.07 -3.30
C VAL A 310 10.88 12.41 -4.39
N HIS A 311 9.62 12.59 -4.03
CA HIS A 311 8.59 13.07 -4.96
C HIS A 311 8.30 14.55 -4.74
N VAL A 312 8.29 15.31 -5.82
CA VAL A 312 7.85 16.71 -5.88
C VAL A 312 6.73 16.79 -6.92
N PRO A 313 5.52 16.32 -6.59
CA PRO A 313 4.39 16.33 -7.51
C PRO A 313 3.96 17.75 -7.91
N THR A 314 3.79 17.99 -9.21
CA THR A 314 3.47 19.34 -9.75
C THR A 314 2.08 19.45 -10.38
N SER A 315 1.31 18.36 -10.43
CA SER A 315 -0.10 18.37 -10.82
C SER A 315 -1.00 18.15 -9.61
N MET A 316 -2.24 18.65 -9.66
CA MET A 316 -3.21 18.43 -8.58
C MET A 316 -3.42 16.94 -8.31
N LEU A 317 -3.61 16.15 -9.37
CA LEU A 317 -3.72 14.68 -9.29
C LEU A 317 -2.48 14.05 -8.62
N GLY A 318 -1.27 14.51 -8.98
CA GLY A 318 -0.04 14.00 -8.39
C GLY A 318 0.07 14.31 -6.90
N GLN A 319 -0.38 15.51 -6.49
CA GLN A 319 -0.28 15.98 -5.12
C GLN A 319 -1.29 15.32 -4.18
N VAL A 320 -2.53 15.09 -4.64
CA VAL A 320 -3.58 14.47 -3.81
C VAL A 320 -3.52 12.95 -3.83
N ASP A 321 -3.04 12.36 -4.93
CA ASP A 321 -3.12 10.93 -5.16
C ASP A 321 -1.76 10.33 -5.58
N ALA A 322 -1.33 10.50 -6.83
CA ALA A 322 -0.32 9.61 -7.44
C ALA A 322 1.04 9.53 -6.70
N ALA A 323 1.51 10.62 -6.07
CA ALA A 323 2.79 10.62 -5.37
C ALA A 323 2.77 9.91 -4.01
N ILE A 324 1.61 9.44 -3.55
CA ILE A 324 1.43 8.82 -2.23
C ILE A 324 0.99 7.36 -2.38
N GLY A 325 1.66 6.48 -1.64
CA GLY A 325 1.34 5.06 -1.59
C GLY A 325 2.28 4.14 -2.35
N GLY A 326 3.38 4.67 -2.88
CA GLY A 326 4.54 3.91 -3.33
C GLY A 326 4.34 3.04 -4.56
N LYS A 327 3.20 3.14 -5.26
CA LYS A 327 3.00 2.43 -6.53
C LYS A 327 3.72 3.21 -7.62
N VAL A 328 4.81 2.66 -8.14
CA VAL A 328 5.59 3.26 -9.21
C VAL A 328 5.71 2.29 -10.37
N ALA A 329 5.52 2.76 -11.60
CA ALA A 329 5.40 1.88 -12.75
C ALA A 329 5.78 2.56 -14.07
N VAL A 330 6.03 1.74 -15.08
CA VAL A 330 6.12 2.14 -16.48
C VAL A 330 5.10 1.39 -17.31
N ASN A 331 4.72 1.95 -18.46
CA ASN A 331 3.78 1.34 -19.37
C ASN A 331 4.47 0.38 -20.33
N HIS A 332 3.78 -0.70 -20.67
CA HIS A 332 4.05 -1.52 -21.84
C HIS A 332 3.07 -1.11 -22.96
N PRO A 333 3.41 -1.19 -24.26
CA PRO A 333 2.49 -0.88 -25.37
C PRO A 333 1.14 -1.63 -25.37
N ARG A 334 0.99 -2.65 -24.53
CA ARG A 334 -0.22 -3.48 -24.39
C ARG A 334 -0.89 -3.36 -23.01
N ALA A 335 -0.26 -2.71 -22.04
CA ALA A 335 -0.76 -2.66 -20.68
C ALA A 335 -0.19 -1.43 -19.94
N LYS A 336 -1.09 -0.58 -19.42
CA LYS A 336 -0.75 0.56 -18.58
C LYS A 336 -0.41 0.09 -17.16
N ASN A 337 0.62 0.65 -16.55
CA ASN A 337 1.04 0.40 -15.15
C ASN A 337 1.29 -1.07 -14.75
N MET A 338 1.42 -1.99 -15.71
CA MET A 338 1.57 -3.43 -15.42
C MET A 338 2.99 -3.83 -14.99
N ILE A 339 3.98 -2.97 -15.26
CA ILE A 339 5.38 -3.20 -14.92
C ILE A 339 5.77 -2.15 -13.88
N GLY A 340 5.92 -2.56 -12.62
CA GLY A 340 6.13 -1.64 -11.53
C GLY A 340 6.63 -2.30 -10.25
N VAL A 341 6.86 -1.49 -9.23
CA VAL A 341 7.34 -1.87 -7.90
C VAL A 341 6.56 -1.07 -6.85
N PHE A 342 6.39 -1.64 -5.65
CA PHE A 342 6.01 -0.86 -4.48
C PHE A 342 7.28 -0.27 -3.84
N GLN A 343 7.53 1.01 -4.06
CA GLN A 343 8.67 1.76 -3.54
C GLN A 343 8.17 3.04 -2.86
N GLN A 344 8.35 3.15 -1.54
CA GLN A 344 8.03 4.39 -0.84
C GLN A 344 9.14 5.44 -1.06
N PRO A 345 8.78 6.72 -1.18
CA PRO A 345 9.76 7.80 -1.15
C PRO A 345 10.29 8.01 0.28
N ARG A 346 11.34 8.81 0.41
CA ARG A 346 11.87 9.30 1.69
C ARG A 346 11.12 10.53 2.20
N LEU A 347 10.54 11.32 1.30
CA LEU A 347 9.58 12.39 1.58
C LEU A 347 8.81 12.75 0.31
N VAL A 348 7.65 13.39 0.50
CA VAL A 348 6.88 14.02 -0.58
C VAL A 348 6.75 15.51 -0.29
N LEU A 349 7.01 16.36 -1.29
CA LEU A 349 6.84 17.81 -1.21
C LEU A 349 5.75 18.28 -2.20
N ALA A 350 4.57 18.57 -1.69
CA ALA A 350 3.45 19.14 -2.45
C ALA A 350 3.44 20.67 -2.26
N ASP A 351 4.07 21.39 -3.20
CA ASP A 351 3.93 22.84 -3.30
C ASP A 351 2.70 23.19 -4.15
N ILE A 352 1.69 23.81 -3.53
CA ILE A 352 0.45 24.19 -4.21
C ILE A 352 0.67 25.35 -5.19
N ALA A 353 1.65 26.23 -4.94
CA ALA A 353 1.90 27.40 -5.75
C ALA A 353 2.28 27.06 -7.20
N VAL A 354 2.87 25.88 -7.42
CA VAL A 354 3.27 25.41 -8.76
C VAL A 354 2.07 25.12 -9.65
N MET A 355 0.88 24.86 -9.08
CA MET A 355 -0.33 24.62 -9.86
C MET A 355 -0.79 25.84 -10.66
N ARG A 356 -0.26 27.05 -10.38
CA ARG A 356 -0.57 28.25 -11.17
C ARG A 356 -0.13 28.16 -12.63
N THR A 357 0.81 27.27 -12.95
CA THR A 357 1.24 27.02 -14.33
C THR A 357 0.47 25.88 -14.99
N LEU A 358 -0.42 25.21 -14.25
CA LEU A 358 -1.15 24.04 -14.72
C LEU A 358 -2.40 24.45 -15.51
N PRO A 359 -2.73 23.76 -16.62
CA PRO A 359 -3.99 24.00 -17.32
C PRO A 359 -5.19 23.75 -16.38
N GLU A 360 -6.21 24.60 -16.46
CA GLU A 360 -7.40 24.50 -15.60
C GLU A 360 -8.06 23.12 -15.64
N ARG A 361 -8.07 22.47 -16.81
CA ARG A 361 -8.60 21.11 -16.99
C ARG A 361 -7.88 20.08 -16.13
N GLU A 362 -6.57 20.21 -15.92
CA GLU A 362 -5.78 19.30 -15.08
C GLU A 362 -6.00 19.57 -13.58
N ILE A 363 -6.27 20.82 -13.19
CA ILE A 363 -6.71 21.17 -11.84
C ILE A 363 -8.05 20.48 -11.55
N ARG A 364 -9.05 20.67 -12.42
CA ARG A 364 -10.36 20.01 -12.28
C ARG A 364 -10.22 18.49 -12.22
N SER A 365 -9.41 17.90 -13.11
CA SER A 365 -9.14 16.46 -13.09
C SER A 365 -8.53 15.98 -11.76
N GLY A 366 -7.65 16.75 -11.12
CA GLY A 366 -7.14 16.39 -9.79
C GLY A 366 -8.15 16.59 -8.66
N LEU A 367 -9.04 17.57 -8.80
CA LEU A 367 -10.10 17.85 -7.83
C LEU A 367 -11.13 16.71 -7.74
N ALA A 368 -11.33 15.93 -8.80
CA ALA A 368 -12.16 14.73 -8.78
C ALA A 368 -11.71 13.73 -7.70
N GLU A 369 -10.40 13.53 -7.58
CA GLU A 369 -9.79 12.63 -6.60
C GLU A 369 -9.93 13.17 -5.17
N ALA A 370 -9.81 14.48 -4.97
CA ALA A 370 -10.09 15.12 -3.68
C ALA A 370 -11.58 14.97 -3.29
N ILE A 371 -12.50 15.14 -4.24
CA ILE A 371 -13.93 14.91 -4.02
C ILE A 371 -14.17 13.45 -3.63
N LYS A 372 -13.61 12.49 -4.37
CA LYS A 372 -13.68 11.06 -4.05
C LYS A 372 -13.23 10.80 -2.62
N MET A 373 -12.05 11.27 -2.25
CA MET A 373 -11.52 11.12 -0.89
C MET A 373 -12.43 11.74 0.17
N SER A 374 -13.03 12.90 -0.08
CA SER A 374 -13.95 13.52 0.89
C SER A 374 -15.18 12.63 1.21
N PHE A 375 -15.78 11.98 0.21
CA PHE A 375 -16.90 11.07 0.40
C PHE A 375 -16.51 9.75 1.07
N LEU A 376 -15.26 9.31 0.89
CA LEU A 376 -14.69 8.14 1.56
C LEU A 376 -14.28 8.42 3.02
N ASP A 377 -14.03 9.68 3.36
CA ASP A 377 -13.45 10.12 4.62
C ASP A 377 -14.51 10.54 5.65
N SER A 378 -15.15 11.71 5.46
CA SER A 378 -16.02 12.29 6.48
C SER A 378 -16.92 13.42 5.97
N GLU A 379 -18.02 13.68 6.69
CA GLU A 379 -18.91 14.82 6.42
C GLU A 379 -18.22 16.17 6.54
N GLU A 380 -17.24 16.30 7.44
CA GLU A 380 -16.47 17.53 7.58
C GLU A 380 -15.63 17.83 6.33
N HIS A 381 -15.04 16.79 5.73
CA HIS A 381 -14.27 16.92 4.50
C HIS A 381 -15.17 17.27 3.31
N VAL A 382 -16.32 16.62 3.17
CA VAL A 382 -17.30 16.97 2.12
C VAL A 382 -17.76 18.43 2.27
N ALA A 383 -18.17 18.83 3.47
CA ALA A 383 -18.61 20.20 3.74
C ALA A 383 -17.53 21.24 3.43
N PHE A 384 -16.26 20.95 3.78
CA PHE A 384 -15.15 21.83 3.44
C PHE A 384 -15.02 22.05 1.93
N LEU A 385 -15.10 20.99 1.12
CA LEU A 385 -15.04 21.13 -0.34
C LEU A 385 -16.28 21.83 -0.90
N GLU A 386 -17.47 21.55 -0.37
CA GLU A 386 -18.71 22.25 -0.74
C GLU A 386 -18.61 23.76 -0.47
N ASP A 387 -18.07 24.16 0.68
CA ASP A 387 -17.95 25.58 1.05
C ASP A 387 -16.86 26.31 0.23
N ASN A 388 -15.80 25.60 -0.18
CA ASN A 388 -14.61 26.20 -0.76
C ASN A 388 -14.38 25.92 -2.25
N ALA A 389 -15.26 25.17 -2.93
CA ALA A 389 -15.08 24.75 -4.33
C ALA A 389 -14.65 25.90 -5.27
N ASP A 390 -15.33 27.05 -5.21
CA ASP A 390 -15.02 28.20 -6.09
C ASP A 390 -13.67 28.86 -5.77
N ALA A 391 -13.24 28.80 -4.51
CA ALA A 391 -11.94 29.30 -4.07
C ALA A 391 -10.81 28.37 -4.53
N ILE A 392 -11.02 27.05 -4.40
CA ILE A 392 -10.09 26.01 -4.85
C ILE A 392 -9.89 26.08 -6.37
N LEU A 393 -10.97 26.24 -7.14
CA LEU A 393 -10.89 26.41 -8.60
C LEU A 393 -10.08 27.64 -9.04
N LYS A 394 -10.04 28.67 -8.19
CA LYS A 394 -9.25 29.89 -8.40
C LYS A 394 -7.84 29.81 -7.81
N LEU A 395 -7.45 28.64 -7.29
CA LEU A 395 -6.21 28.41 -6.56
C LEU A 395 -6.02 29.41 -5.41
N ASP A 396 -7.08 29.69 -4.66
CA ASP A 396 -6.96 30.43 -3.41
C ASP A 396 -5.99 29.67 -2.48
N ARG A 397 -5.07 30.41 -1.86
CA ARG A 397 -3.95 29.84 -1.12
C ARG A 397 -4.41 28.90 -0.01
N ASP A 398 -5.26 29.39 0.88
CA ASP A 398 -5.59 28.69 2.11
C ASP A 398 -6.58 27.55 1.82
N ALA A 399 -7.58 27.82 0.98
CA ALA A 399 -8.55 26.80 0.57
C ALA A 399 -7.89 25.63 -0.16
N THR A 400 -6.97 25.90 -1.09
CA THR A 400 -6.34 24.86 -1.89
C THR A 400 -5.32 24.05 -1.09
N VAL A 401 -4.53 24.70 -0.22
CA VAL A 401 -3.61 24.00 0.70
C VAL A 401 -4.39 23.05 1.60
N GLU A 402 -5.49 23.51 2.19
CA GLU A 402 -6.29 22.68 3.09
C GLU A 402 -7.01 21.53 2.35
N ALA A 403 -7.50 21.76 1.13
CA ALA A 403 -8.09 20.70 0.31
C ALA A 403 -7.10 19.56 0.00
N VAL A 404 -5.88 19.92 -0.42
CA VAL A 404 -4.82 18.95 -0.67
C VAL A 404 -4.40 18.27 0.62
N ARG A 405 -4.22 19.04 1.72
CA ARG A 405 -3.81 18.50 3.02
C ARG A 405 -4.79 17.43 3.51
N ARG A 406 -6.10 17.71 3.52
CA ARG A 406 -7.13 16.73 3.95
C ARG A 406 -7.10 15.46 3.10
N SER A 407 -7.04 15.62 1.78
CA SER A 407 -6.97 14.50 0.82
C SER A 407 -5.75 13.61 1.07
N VAL A 408 -4.58 14.23 1.18
CA VAL A 408 -3.30 13.55 1.44
C VAL A 408 -3.28 12.86 2.80
N CYS A 409 -3.78 13.50 3.86
CA CYS A 409 -3.88 12.90 5.19
C CYS A 409 -4.75 11.65 5.18
N PHE A 410 -5.92 11.71 4.52
CA PHE A 410 -6.81 10.56 4.39
C PHE A 410 -6.14 9.41 3.61
N LYS A 411 -5.54 9.73 2.45
CA LYS A 411 -4.84 8.72 1.65
C LYS A 411 -3.67 8.11 2.41
N ALA A 412 -2.90 8.93 3.14
CA ALA A 412 -1.79 8.47 3.97
C ALA A 412 -2.26 7.47 5.04
N ALA A 413 -3.39 7.74 5.71
CA ALA A 413 -3.97 6.81 6.68
C ALA A 413 -4.36 5.47 6.02
N VAL A 414 -5.07 5.52 4.89
CA VAL A 414 -5.50 4.31 4.16
C VAL A 414 -4.32 3.49 3.64
N VAL A 415 -3.27 4.15 3.13
CA VAL A 415 -2.02 3.48 2.69
C VAL A 415 -1.29 2.86 3.87
N SER A 416 -1.24 3.54 5.01
CA SER A 416 -0.56 3.03 6.22
C SER A 416 -1.24 1.78 6.76
N GLU A 417 -2.57 1.68 6.59
CA GLU A 417 -3.36 0.51 6.98
C GLU A 417 -3.22 -0.69 6.02
N ASP A 418 -2.92 -0.46 4.73
CA ASP A 418 -2.86 -1.52 3.71
C ASP A 418 -1.94 -1.15 2.54
N GLU A 419 -0.63 -1.11 2.80
CA GLU A 419 0.40 -0.72 1.82
C GLU A 419 0.31 -1.52 0.51
N PHE A 420 0.13 -2.84 0.60
CA PHE A 420 0.20 -3.75 -0.55
C PHE A 420 -1.19 -4.15 -1.11
N GLU A 421 -2.27 -3.50 -0.68
CA GLU A 421 -3.65 -3.81 -1.11
C GLU A 421 -4.08 -5.26 -0.84
N THR A 422 -3.64 -5.80 0.29
CA THR A 422 -3.85 -7.20 0.68
C THR A 422 -5.06 -7.39 1.58
N THR A 423 -5.43 -6.38 2.37
CA THR A 423 -6.57 -6.46 3.30
C THR A 423 -7.87 -5.99 2.65
N GLY A 424 -7.77 -5.29 1.52
CA GLY A 424 -8.90 -4.65 0.85
C GLY A 424 -9.21 -3.25 1.40
N ARG A 425 -8.53 -2.82 2.48
CA ARG A 425 -8.73 -1.48 3.04
C ARG A 425 -8.29 -0.40 2.06
N ARG A 426 -7.15 -0.57 1.37
CA ARG A 426 -6.68 0.40 0.36
C ARG A 426 -7.51 0.36 -0.92
N SER A 427 -8.19 -0.76 -1.19
CA SER A 427 -9.08 -0.90 -2.34
C SER A 427 -10.28 0.05 -2.33
N VAL A 428 -10.64 0.64 -1.19
CA VAL A 428 -11.73 1.64 -1.11
C VAL A 428 -11.40 2.92 -1.88
N LEU A 429 -10.12 3.20 -2.14
CA LEU A 429 -9.71 4.32 -2.98
C LEU A 429 -10.11 4.13 -4.45
N ASN A 430 -10.58 2.95 -4.85
CA ASN A 430 -11.08 2.67 -6.19
C ASN A 430 -12.58 2.99 -6.38
N TYR A 431 -13.16 3.85 -5.53
CA TYR A 431 -14.53 4.35 -5.69
C TYR A 431 -14.67 5.14 -6.98
N GLY A 432 -15.41 4.60 -7.95
CA GLY A 432 -15.54 5.16 -9.30
C GLY A 432 -14.62 4.52 -10.34
N HIS A 433 -13.41 4.08 -9.96
CA HIS A 433 -12.35 3.62 -10.88
C HIS A 433 -12.74 2.47 -11.81
N THR A 434 -13.64 1.58 -11.37
CA THR A 434 -14.05 0.42 -12.19
C THR A 434 -14.67 0.86 -13.52
N LEU A 435 -15.56 1.86 -13.48
CA LEU A 435 -16.14 2.42 -14.70
C LEU A 435 -15.22 3.45 -15.33
N ALA A 436 -14.47 4.23 -14.54
CA ALA A 436 -13.51 5.20 -15.06
C ALA A 436 -12.49 4.53 -16.00
N HIS A 437 -11.87 3.43 -15.57
CA HIS A 437 -10.92 2.68 -16.41
C HIS A 437 -11.57 2.09 -17.68
N ALA A 438 -12.83 1.66 -17.59
CA ALA A 438 -13.58 1.22 -18.76
C ALA A 438 -13.83 2.38 -19.75
N ILE A 439 -14.18 3.57 -19.26
CA ILE A 439 -14.34 4.78 -20.09
C ILE A 439 -13.02 5.18 -20.73
N GLU A 440 -11.94 5.24 -19.96
CA GLU A 440 -10.61 5.61 -20.46
C GLU A 440 -10.13 4.63 -21.55
N SER A 441 -10.22 3.33 -21.30
CA SER A 441 -9.77 2.29 -22.25
C SER A 441 -10.63 2.25 -23.53
N THR A 442 -11.95 2.36 -23.42
CA THR A 442 -12.85 2.32 -24.59
C THR A 442 -12.78 3.59 -25.45
N THR A 443 -12.36 4.72 -24.86
CA THR A 443 -12.10 5.98 -25.57
C THR A 443 -10.63 6.15 -26.00
N GLY A 444 -9.78 5.14 -25.78
CA GLY A 444 -8.37 5.19 -26.16
C GLY A 444 -7.58 6.29 -25.45
N TYR A 445 -7.98 6.67 -24.24
CA TYR A 445 -7.35 7.71 -23.41
C TYR A 445 -7.30 9.11 -24.05
N SER A 446 -8.09 9.37 -25.10
CA SER A 446 -8.03 10.63 -25.84
C SER A 446 -9.15 11.62 -25.49
N ARG A 447 -10.31 11.13 -25.04
CA ARG A 447 -11.50 11.96 -24.80
C ARG A 447 -11.51 12.55 -23.39
N PHE A 448 -11.42 11.69 -22.38
CA PHE A 448 -11.51 12.05 -20.96
C PHE A 448 -10.14 12.05 -20.29
N ARG A 449 -9.92 13.01 -19.41
CA ARG A 449 -8.86 12.93 -18.39
C ARG A 449 -9.29 11.93 -17.31
N HIS A 450 -8.32 11.41 -16.56
CA HIS A 450 -8.57 10.40 -15.53
C HIS A 450 -9.65 10.85 -14.54
N GLY A 451 -9.55 12.06 -13.98
CA GLY A 451 -10.54 12.57 -13.04
C GLY A 451 -11.90 12.90 -13.64
N GLU A 452 -11.96 13.18 -14.95
CA GLU A 452 -13.24 13.32 -15.66
C GLU A 452 -13.94 11.95 -15.75
N ALA A 453 -13.21 10.90 -16.12
CA ALA A 453 -13.74 9.55 -16.12
C ALA A 453 -14.11 9.07 -14.71
N ASP A 454 -13.33 9.47 -13.70
CA ASP A 454 -13.59 9.16 -12.29
C ASP A 454 -14.86 9.83 -11.77
N GLY A 455 -15.11 11.10 -12.12
CA GLY A 455 -16.38 11.79 -11.82
C GLY A 455 -17.60 11.01 -12.31
N ILE A 456 -17.55 10.51 -13.53
CA ILE A 456 -18.62 9.71 -14.15
C ILE A 456 -18.73 8.33 -13.47
N GLY A 457 -17.58 7.72 -13.16
CA GLY A 457 -17.50 6.46 -12.44
C GLY A 457 -18.10 6.53 -11.03
N MET A 458 -17.81 7.60 -10.29
CA MET A 458 -18.39 7.87 -8.97
C MET A 458 -19.90 8.02 -9.05
N MET A 459 -20.44 8.65 -10.10
CA MET A 459 -21.89 8.76 -10.30
C MET A 459 -22.54 7.39 -10.51
N ALA A 460 -21.94 6.52 -11.32
CA ALA A 460 -22.44 5.14 -11.48
C ALA A 460 -22.34 4.34 -10.17
N ALA A 461 -21.22 4.43 -9.44
CA ALA A 461 -21.04 3.76 -8.15
C ALA A 461 -22.03 4.27 -7.09
N GLY A 462 -22.31 5.57 -7.07
CA GLY A 462 -23.34 6.18 -6.24
C GLY A 462 -24.76 5.72 -6.59
N GLN A 463 -25.09 5.62 -7.88
CA GLN A 463 -26.37 5.07 -8.36
C GLN A 463 -26.56 3.61 -7.92
N MET A 464 -25.51 2.78 -8.04
CA MET A 464 -25.55 1.41 -7.53
C MET A 464 -25.77 1.37 -6.02
N SER A 465 -25.11 2.25 -5.27
CA SER A 465 -25.28 2.35 -3.82
C SER A 465 -26.71 2.72 -3.43
N VAL A 466 -27.35 3.65 -4.16
CA VAL A 466 -28.75 4.03 -3.96
C VAL A 466 -29.70 2.88 -4.31
N ALA A 467 -29.49 2.22 -5.46
CA ALA A 467 -30.33 1.11 -5.92
C ALA A 467 -30.24 -0.13 -5.02
N MET A 468 -29.15 -0.27 -4.25
CA MET A 468 -28.97 -1.31 -3.24
C MET A 468 -29.41 -0.88 -1.84
N ASP A 469 -30.10 0.26 -1.69
CA ASP A 469 -30.53 0.85 -0.41
C ASP A 469 -29.38 1.12 0.59
N LEU A 470 -28.15 1.26 0.10
CA LEU A 470 -26.95 1.55 0.91
C LEU A 470 -26.76 3.05 1.14
N LEU A 471 -27.13 3.86 0.15
CA LEU A 471 -26.88 5.31 0.14
C LEU A 471 -28.19 6.09 0.03
N ALA A 472 -28.33 7.12 0.87
CA ALA A 472 -29.45 8.05 0.74
C ALA A 472 -29.32 8.85 -0.57
N PRO A 473 -30.39 8.98 -1.39
CA PRO A 473 -30.36 9.72 -2.67
C PRO A 473 -29.86 11.17 -2.53
N GLN A 474 -30.06 11.79 -1.38
CA GLN A 474 -29.61 13.16 -1.09
C GLN A 474 -28.08 13.25 -1.06
N VAL A 475 -27.38 12.21 -0.60
CA VAL A 475 -25.90 12.17 -0.58
C VAL A 475 -25.37 12.07 -2.02
N LEU A 476 -26.00 11.25 -2.87
CA LEU A 476 -25.67 11.21 -4.29
C LEU A 476 -25.93 12.56 -4.99
N GLY A 477 -27.00 13.26 -4.59
CA GLY A 477 -27.30 14.62 -5.06
C GLY A 477 -26.21 15.62 -4.69
N ARG A 478 -25.66 15.55 -3.47
CA ARG A 478 -24.52 16.36 -3.03
C ARG A 478 -23.26 16.07 -3.85
N GLN A 479 -22.95 14.78 -4.06
CA GLN A 479 -21.81 14.38 -4.89
C GLN A 479 -21.91 14.94 -6.31
N ARG A 480 -23.08 14.80 -6.95
CA ARG A 480 -23.35 15.37 -8.28
C ARG A 480 -23.14 16.88 -8.29
N ALA A 481 -23.74 17.59 -7.34
CA ALA A 481 -23.66 19.05 -7.27
C ALA A 481 -22.22 19.54 -7.07
N LEU A 482 -21.43 18.85 -6.25
CA LEU A 482 -20.02 19.20 -6.04
C LEU A 482 -19.17 18.93 -7.28
N LEU A 483 -19.35 17.78 -7.95
CA LEU A 483 -18.68 17.47 -9.23
C LEU A 483 -18.99 18.53 -10.30
N GLU A 484 -20.28 18.85 -10.48
CA GLU A 484 -20.74 19.84 -11.46
C GLU A 484 -20.22 21.24 -11.13
N ARG A 485 -20.23 21.66 -9.85
CA ARG A 485 -19.66 22.94 -9.42
C ARG A 485 -18.15 23.02 -9.67
N CYS A 486 -17.45 21.90 -9.57
CA CYS A 486 -16.03 21.79 -9.91
C CYS A 486 -15.77 21.69 -11.42
N GLY A 487 -16.81 21.74 -12.25
CA GLY A 487 -16.70 21.65 -13.70
C GLY A 487 -16.28 20.27 -14.21
N LEU A 488 -16.58 19.21 -13.44
CA LEU A 488 -16.35 17.81 -13.80
C LEU A 488 -17.61 17.20 -14.44
N PRO A 489 -17.45 16.31 -15.45
CA PRO A 489 -18.58 15.62 -16.04
C PRO A 489 -19.18 14.57 -15.08
N THR A 490 -20.50 14.46 -15.11
CA THR A 490 -21.28 13.46 -14.36
C THR A 490 -21.93 12.40 -15.26
N SER A 491 -21.81 12.56 -16.58
CA SER A 491 -22.22 11.62 -17.64
C SER A 491 -21.25 11.66 -18.83
N ALA A 492 -21.32 10.64 -19.69
CA ALA A 492 -20.56 10.49 -20.94
C ALA A 492 -21.44 10.04 -22.10
N ASP A 493 -21.89 11.00 -22.91
CA ASP A 493 -22.73 10.71 -24.06
C ASP A 493 -21.96 10.01 -25.19
N GLY A 494 -22.64 9.15 -25.94
CA GLY A 494 -22.13 8.57 -27.19
C GLY A 494 -21.04 7.50 -27.00
N LEU A 495 -20.93 6.92 -25.80
CA LEU A 495 -20.11 5.73 -25.58
C LEU A 495 -20.90 4.45 -25.91
N ASP A 496 -20.19 3.45 -26.43
CA ASP A 496 -20.78 2.13 -26.70
C ASP A 496 -20.96 1.38 -25.39
N ARG A 497 -22.22 1.28 -24.97
CA ARG A 497 -22.65 0.57 -23.75
C ARG A 497 -22.10 -0.85 -23.65
N GLN A 498 -22.13 -1.61 -24.75
CA GLN A 498 -21.69 -3.01 -24.72
C GLN A 498 -20.17 -3.09 -24.52
N ARG A 499 -19.40 -2.21 -25.18
CA ARG A 499 -17.94 -2.15 -24.98
C ARG A 499 -17.57 -1.78 -23.55
N LEU A 500 -18.33 -0.90 -22.90
CA LEU A 500 -18.10 -0.55 -21.49
C LEU A 500 -18.36 -1.74 -20.56
N LEU A 501 -19.47 -2.46 -20.74
CA LEU A 501 -19.76 -3.68 -19.97
C LEU A 501 -18.67 -4.74 -20.16
N ASP A 502 -18.21 -4.94 -21.40
CA ASP A 502 -17.14 -5.88 -21.71
C ASP A 502 -15.80 -5.47 -21.04
N ALA A 503 -15.48 -4.17 -21.05
CA ALA A 503 -14.29 -3.62 -20.41
C ALA A 503 -14.34 -3.75 -18.88
N VAL A 504 -15.47 -3.45 -18.24
CA VAL A 504 -15.70 -3.68 -16.81
C VAL A 504 -15.52 -5.15 -16.44
N ALA A 505 -15.99 -6.07 -17.30
CA ALA A 505 -15.82 -7.50 -17.08
C ALA A 505 -14.37 -7.97 -17.25
N LEU A 506 -13.53 -7.26 -18.02
CA LEU A 506 -12.12 -7.58 -18.27
C LEU A 506 -11.21 -7.08 -17.14
N ASP A 507 -11.46 -5.88 -16.61
CA ASP A 507 -10.65 -5.23 -15.58
C ASP A 507 -10.46 -6.08 -14.30
N LYS A 508 -11.42 -6.98 -14.00
CA LYS A 508 -11.43 -7.76 -12.74
C LYS A 508 -11.48 -9.28 -12.90
N LYS A 509 -11.16 -9.81 -14.08
CA LYS A 509 -11.22 -11.25 -14.42
C LYS A 509 -10.10 -12.11 -13.79
N VAL A 510 -9.69 -11.86 -12.55
CA VAL A 510 -8.53 -12.55 -11.93
C VAL A 510 -8.89 -13.46 -10.75
N GLN A 511 -10.04 -13.31 -10.07
CA GLN A 511 -10.53 -14.28 -9.08
C GLN A 511 -12.08 -14.37 -9.11
N ASP A 512 -12.63 -15.58 -9.19
CA ASP A 512 -14.06 -15.93 -9.02
C ASP A 512 -15.14 -15.36 -9.97
N LYS A 513 -14.76 -14.77 -11.11
CA LYS A 513 -15.68 -14.28 -12.18
C LYS A 513 -16.68 -13.19 -11.75
N LYS A 514 -16.58 -12.62 -10.54
CA LYS A 514 -17.45 -11.53 -10.06
C LYS A 514 -16.68 -10.21 -9.94
N VAL A 515 -17.29 -9.12 -10.38
CA VAL A 515 -16.73 -7.77 -10.29
C VAL A 515 -16.91 -7.26 -8.86
N ARG A 516 -15.80 -6.97 -8.17
CA ARG A 516 -15.83 -6.28 -6.87
C ARG A 516 -15.99 -4.78 -7.06
N TRP A 517 -17.11 -4.22 -6.64
CA TRP A 517 -17.41 -2.80 -6.67
C TRP A 517 -17.05 -2.14 -5.34
N VAL A 518 -16.60 -0.89 -5.41
CA VAL A 518 -16.51 -0.01 -4.25
C VAL A 518 -17.76 0.87 -4.26
N LEU A 519 -18.55 0.80 -3.20
CA LEU A 519 -19.82 1.51 -3.01
C LEU A 519 -19.77 2.32 -1.70
N LEU A 520 -20.82 3.09 -1.41
CA LEU A 520 -20.95 3.88 -0.18
C LEU A 520 -22.18 3.47 0.64
N GLU A 521 -21.99 3.23 1.94
CA GLU A 521 -23.05 3.10 2.95
C GLU A 521 -23.23 4.42 3.74
N GLY A 522 -23.18 5.54 3.01
CA GLY A 522 -23.10 6.90 3.57
C GLY A 522 -21.69 7.50 3.46
N VAL A 523 -21.58 8.80 3.77
CA VAL A 523 -20.30 9.52 3.79
C VAL A 523 -19.39 8.93 4.85
N GLY A 524 -18.12 8.68 4.50
CA GLY A 524 -17.12 8.08 5.39
C GLY A 524 -17.27 6.56 5.58
N ARG A 525 -18.16 5.91 4.81
CA ARG A 525 -18.47 4.47 4.95
C ARG A 525 -18.37 3.73 3.63
N PRO A 526 -17.17 3.62 3.03
CA PRO A 526 -16.98 2.82 1.83
C PRO A 526 -17.10 1.33 2.10
N VAL A 527 -17.70 0.60 1.16
CA VAL A 527 -17.86 -0.85 1.24
C VAL A 527 -17.46 -1.52 -0.07
N LEU A 528 -16.90 -2.72 0.04
CA LEU A 528 -16.62 -3.59 -1.11
C LEU A 528 -17.77 -4.58 -1.27
N ARG A 529 -18.35 -4.66 -2.48
CA ARG A 529 -19.46 -5.57 -2.81
C ARG A 529 -19.15 -6.36 -4.07
N ASP A 530 -19.31 -7.68 -4.02
CA ASP A 530 -19.21 -8.59 -5.16
C ASP A 530 -20.56 -9.21 -5.57
N ASP A 531 -21.63 -8.78 -4.89
CA ASP A 531 -22.99 -9.26 -5.02
C ASP A 531 -23.93 -8.24 -5.69
N VAL A 532 -23.38 -7.22 -6.36
CA VAL A 532 -24.14 -6.21 -7.09
C VAL A 532 -24.90 -6.87 -8.26
N PRO A 533 -26.24 -6.83 -8.30
CA PRO A 533 -27.03 -7.43 -9.37
C PRO A 533 -26.71 -6.82 -10.75
N GLY A 534 -26.71 -7.65 -11.79
CA GLY A 534 -26.34 -7.20 -13.14
C GLY A 534 -27.29 -6.16 -13.74
N ASP A 535 -28.58 -6.19 -13.37
CA ASP A 535 -29.58 -5.19 -13.72
C ASP A 535 -29.35 -3.85 -13.01
N VAL A 536 -28.88 -3.88 -11.76
CA VAL A 536 -28.44 -2.66 -11.03
C VAL A 536 -27.23 -2.04 -11.72
N VAL A 537 -26.22 -2.85 -12.09
CA VAL A 537 -25.04 -2.36 -12.84
C VAL A 537 -25.47 -1.75 -14.18
N ALA A 538 -26.35 -2.44 -14.93
CA ALA A 538 -26.86 -1.97 -16.21
C ALA A 538 -27.61 -0.63 -16.08
N SER A 539 -28.52 -0.51 -15.11
CA SER A 539 -29.27 0.72 -14.86
C SER A 539 -28.38 1.89 -14.45
N ALA A 540 -27.40 1.64 -13.57
CA ALA A 540 -26.43 2.65 -13.16
C ALA A 540 -25.58 3.14 -14.34
N LEU A 541 -25.16 2.23 -15.22
CA LEU A 541 -24.44 2.57 -16.45
C LEU A 541 -25.32 3.43 -17.38
N ASP A 542 -26.56 3.03 -17.62
CA ASP A 542 -27.48 3.77 -18.49
C ASP A 542 -27.68 5.22 -17.97
N SER A 543 -27.78 5.40 -16.64
CA SER A 543 -27.95 6.72 -16.03
C SER A 543 -26.79 7.70 -16.20
N VAL A 544 -25.63 7.24 -16.66
CA VAL A 544 -24.44 8.07 -16.92
C VAL A 544 -24.02 8.06 -18.39
N LEU A 545 -24.75 7.37 -19.27
CA LEU A 545 -24.50 7.35 -20.72
C LEU A 545 -25.53 8.17 -21.54
N ASP A 546 -26.59 8.63 -20.87
CA ASP A 546 -27.69 9.40 -21.45
C ASP A 546 -27.39 10.90 -21.63
#